data_AF-A0A536FVK9-F1
#
_entry.id   AF-A0A536FVK9-F1
#
_cell.length_a   1.000
_cell.length_b   1.000
_cell.length_c   1.000
_cell.angle_alpha   90.00
_cell.angle_beta   90.00
_cell.angle_gamma   90.00
#
_symmetry.space_group_name_H-M   'P 1'
#
loop_
_entity.id
_entity.type
_entity.pdbx_description
1 polymer ?
#
loop_
_entity_poly.entity_id
_entity_poly.type
_entity_poly.pdbx_seq_one_letter_code
_entity_poly.pdbx_strand_id
1 'polypeptide(L)'
;MRFARDRSNTDVLLGNHEAAMLWALRDSTRIGFWMSIGGQRHDLDELRSDEPLQRWLRGLPSLIRLPDRTLLQHCGNDGYLSLISLPESDPVKAINERVRDLLETGGEDQLWDVLSGPNVFATQPERLERWLELTGSRRVVFGHTPHRGAAPMRYHGGKAINFDGGLSRSHRLHQRGAPAQASVGPLPD
;
A
#
# COMPACT_ATOMS: atom_id res chain seq x y z
N MET A 1 8.45 1.60 -12.78
CA MET A 1 7.83 0.29 -12.47
C MET A 1 8.77 -0.88 -12.71
N ARG A 2 9.31 -1.08 -13.93
CA ARG A 2 10.25 -2.18 -14.24
C ARG A 2 11.45 -2.28 -13.29
N PHE A 3 12.04 -1.13 -12.94
CA PHE A 3 13.17 -1.09 -12.00
C PHE A 3 12.86 -1.76 -10.66
N ALA A 4 11.63 -1.63 -10.15
CA ALA A 4 11.22 -2.27 -8.91
C ALA A 4 10.99 -3.78 -9.10
N ARG A 5 10.36 -4.19 -10.21
CA ARG A 5 10.13 -5.60 -10.57
C ARG A 5 11.43 -6.40 -10.71
N ASP A 6 12.42 -5.82 -11.40
CA ASP A 6 13.62 -6.54 -11.83
C ASP A 6 14.74 -6.52 -10.77
N ARG A 7 14.50 -5.90 -9.61
CA ARG A 7 15.48 -5.77 -8.53
C ARG A 7 15.43 -6.99 -7.61
N SER A 8 16.54 -7.71 -7.52
CA SER A 8 16.68 -8.82 -6.55
C SER A 8 16.49 -8.34 -5.11
N ASN A 9 15.93 -9.20 -4.25
CA ASN A 9 15.69 -8.94 -2.83
C ASN A 9 14.80 -7.71 -2.57
N THR A 10 13.83 -7.48 -3.44
CA THR A 10 12.84 -6.41 -3.30
C THR A 10 11.46 -7.01 -3.46
N ASP A 11 10.63 -6.86 -2.43
CA ASP A 11 9.20 -7.11 -2.51
C ASP A 11 8.48 -5.77 -2.71
N VAL A 12 7.46 -5.77 -3.55
CA VAL A 12 6.62 -4.60 -3.83
C VAL A 12 5.21 -4.92 -3.39
N LEU A 13 4.61 -4.01 -2.61
CA LEU A 13 3.21 -4.11 -2.21
C LEU A 13 2.33 -3.34 -3.20
N LEU A 14 1.09 -3.81 -3.36
CA LEU A 14 0.06 -3.07 -4.07
C LEU A 14 -0.34 -1.82 -3.27
N GLY A 15 -0.17 -0.63 -3.85
CA GLY A 15 -0.65 0.63 -3.31
C GLY A 15 -1.88 1.16 -4.04
N ASN A 16 -2.43 2.27 -3.54
CA ASN A 16 -3.57 2.94 -4.16
C ASN A 16 -3.25 3.48 -5.56
N HIS A 17 -1.99 3.85 -5.82
CA HIS A 17 -1.55 4.29 -7.14
C HIS A 17 -1.55 3.16 -8.16
N GLU A 18 -1.06 1.97 -7.79
CA GLU A 18 -1.11 0.78 -8.66
C GLU A 18 -2.57 0.42 -9.00
N ALA A 19 -3.46 0.44 -8.01
CA ALA A 19 -4.90 0.20 -8.22
C ALA A 19 -5.52 1.26 -9.15
N ALA A 20 -5.28 2.55 -8.92
CA ALA A 20 -5.81 3.64 -9.76
C ALA A 20 -5.26 3.59 -11.19
N MET A 21 -3.99 3.22 -11.37
CA MET A 21 -3.38 3.09 -12.68
C MET A 21 -3.96 1.90 -13.46
N LEU A 22 -4.15 0.75 -12.82
CA LEU A 22 -4.85 -0.40 -13.41
C LEU A 22 -6.31 -0.05 -13.75
N TRP A 23 -6.97 0.75 -12.90
CA TRP A 23 -8.31 1.25 -13.16
C TRP A 23 -8.38 2.10 -14.42
N ALA A 24 -7.47 3.08 -14.56
CA ALA A 24 -7.38 3.94 -15.73
C ALA A 24 -6.95 3.20 -17.00
N LEU A 25 -6.24 2.09 -16.86
CA LEU A 25 -5.91 1.21 -17.98
C LEU A 25 -7.14 0.44 -18.47
N ARG A 26 -7.98 -0.05 -17.55
CA ARG A 26 -9.23 -0.77 -17.84
C ARG A 26 -10.32 0.18 -18.37
N ASP A 27 -10.49 1.33 -17.73
CA ASP A 27 -11.53 2.31 -18.02
C ASP A 27 -10.92 3.68 -18.32
N SER A 28 -10.95 4.05 -19.60
CA SER A 28 -10.42 5.33 -20.08
C SER A 28 -11.07 6.57 -19.44
N THR A 29 -12.29 6.47 -18.92
CA THR A 29 -12.94 7.60 -18.22
C THR A 29 -12.22 7.95 -16.92
N ARG A 30 -11.43 7.02 -16.37
CA ARG A 30 -10.63 7.19 -15.14
C ARG A 30 -9.26 7.78 -15.38
N ILE A 31 -8.86 8.03 -16.62
CA ILE A 31 -7.58 8.70 -16.92
C ILE A 31 -7.53 10.08 -16.24
N GLY A 32 -8.61 10.85 -16.27
CA GLY A 32 -8.65 12.16 -15.60
C GLY A 32 -8.41 12.07 -14.09
N PHE A 33 -8.93 11.02 -13.46
CA PHE A 33 -8.69 10.72 -12.05
C PHE A 33 -7.25 10.31 -11.77
N TRP A 34 -6.66 9.42 -12.59
CA TRP A 34 -5.24 9.07 -12.50
C TRP A 34 -4.32 10.29 -12.55
N MET A 35 -4.60 11.21 -13.49
CA MET A 35 -3.83 12.45 -13.62
C MET A 35 -4.02 13.38 -12.41
N SER A 36 -5.21 13.42 -11.80
CA SER A 36 -5.50 14.33 -10.67
C SER A 36 -4.76 13.96 -9.39
N ILE A 37 -4.43 12.68 -9.21
CA ILE A 37 -3.63 12.18 -8.09
C ILE A 37 -2.11 12.19 -8.37
N GLY A 38 -1.69 12.82 -9.48
CA GLY A 38 -0.28 13.00 -9.84
C GLY A 38 0.30 11.94 -10.76
N GLY A 39 -0.53 10.99 -11.22
CA GLY A 39 -0.16 10.03 -12.25
C GLY A 39 0.20 10.70 -13.58
N GLN A 40 0.97 10.00 -14.41
CA GLN A 40 1.40 10.52 -15.70
C GLN A 40 0.81 9.71 -16.85
N ARG A 41 0.59 10.37 -17.99
CA ARG A 41 0.07 9.70 -19.19
C ARG A 41 1.05 8.64 -19.71
N HIS A 42 2.34 8.90 -19.61
CA HIS A 42 3.37 7.97 -20.06
C HIS A 42 3.35 6.65 -19.28
N ASP A 43 2.98 6.66 -17.98
CA ASP A 43 2.84 5.44 -17.17
C ASP A 43 1.80 4.50 -17.79
N LEU A 44 0.66 5.06 -18.20
CA LEU A 44 -0.42 4.30 -18.83
C LEU A 44 -0.04 3.81 -20.24
N ASP A 45 0.66 4.64 -21.00
CA ASP A 45 1.08 4.28 -22.36
C ASP A 45 2.15 3.16 -22.33
N GLU A 46 3.11 3.22 -21.39
CA GLU A 46 4.06 2.14 -21.14
C GLU A 46 3.32 0.86 -20.74
N LEU A 47 2.43 0.94 -19.76
CA LEU A 47 1.74 -0.22 -19.23
C LEU A 47 0.83 -0.89 -20.27
N ARG A 48 0.15 -0.10 -21.11
CA ARG A 48 -0.69 -0.61 -22.22
C ARG A 48 0.12 -1.46 -23.21
N SER A 49 1.41 -1.16 -23.37
CA SER A 49 2.31 -1.88 -24.29
C SER A 49 3.01 -3.10 -23.66
N ASP A 50 2.89 -3.32 -22.34
CA ASP A 50 3.59 -4.39 -21.62
C ASP A 50 2.64 -5.27 -20.81
N GLU A 51 2.10 -6.30 -21.46
CA GLU A 51 1.25 -7.31 -20.82
C GLU A 51 1.95 -8.08 -19.67
N PRO A 52 3.23 -8.50 -19.78
CA PRO A 52 3.97 -9.02 -18.63
C PRO A 52 3.99 -8.09 -17.41
N LEU A 53 4.19 -6.79 -17.59
CA LEU A 53 4.18 -5.81 -16.51
C LEU A 53 2.80 -5.67 -15.89
N GLN A 54 1.74 -5.66 -16.71
CA GLN A 54 0.36 -5.67 -16.21
C GLN A 54 0.08 -6.90 -15.33
N ARG A 55 0.45 -8.10 -15.80
CA ARG A 55 0.29 -9.34 -15.02
C ARG A 55 1.06 -9.31 -13.71
N TRP A 56 2.28 -8.77 -13.72
CA TRP A 56 3.07 -8.58 -12.50
C TRP A 56 2.38 -7.63 -11.52
N LEU A 57 1.87 -6.48 -11.97
CA LEU A 57 1.14 -5.53 -11.11
C LEU A 57 -0.11 -6.14 -10.49
N ARG A 58 -0.89 -6.90 -11.27
CA ARG A 58 -2.08 -7.61 -10.75
C ARG A 58 -1.71 -8.72 -9.76
N GLY A 59 -0.48 -9.22 -9.80
CA GLY A 59 0.04 -10.23 -8.90
C GLY A 59 0.69 -9.70 -7.62
N LEU A 60 0.80 -8.37 -7.44
CA LEU A 60 1.41 -7.80 -6.24
C LEU A 60 0.60 -8.16 -4.99
N PRO A 61 1.26 -8.58 -3.90
CA PRO A 61 0.57 -8.74 -2.62
C PRO A 61 0.14 -7.38 -2.06
N SER A 62 -1.03 -7.30 -1.45
CA SER A 62 -1.42 -6.14 -0.63
C SER A 62 -0.85 -6.20 0.78
N LEU A 63 -0.66 -7.42 1.30
CA LEU A 63 -0.14 -7.68 2.64
C LEU A 63 1.00 -8.70 2.58
N ILE A 64 2.08 -8.47 3.33
CA ILE A 64 3.14 -9.46 3.55
C ILE A 64 3.35 -9.62 5.05
N ARG A 65 3.29 -10.86 5.56
CA ARG A 65 3.64 -11.18 6.95
C ARG A 65 5.03 -11.80 6.98
N LEU A 66 5.99 -11.10 7.57
CA LEU A 66 7.37 -11.57 7.73
C LEU A 66 7.49 -12.66 8.82
N PRO A 67 8.57 -13.47 8.83
CA PRO A 67 8.76 -14.53 9.82
C PRO A 67 8.76 -14.05 11.27
N ASP A 68 9.19 -12.81 11.51
CA ASP A 68 9.19 -12.19 12.84
C ASP A 68 7.80 -11.67 13.26
N ARG A 69 6.75 -11.97 12.48
CA ARG A 69 5.38 -11.50 12.66
C ARG A 69 5.21 -9.98 12.46
N THR A 70 6.10 -9.35 11.69
CA THR A 70 5.85 -8.00 11.16
C THR A 70 4.91 -8.07 9.95
N LEU A 71 3.83 -7.29 9.99
CA LEU A 71 2.96 -7.10 8.84
C LEU A 71 3.41 -5.90 8.03
N LEU A 72 3.56 -6.06 6.71
CA LEU A 72 3.81 -5.00 5.75
C LEU A 72 2.52 -4.73 4.97
N GLN A 73 2.12 -3.46 4.87
CA GLN A 73 0.94 -3.03 4.12
C GLN A 73 1.11 -1.60 3.58
N HIS A 74 0.28 -1.17 2.63
CA HIS A 74 0.42 0.15 2.02
C HIS A 74 0.03 1.31 2.96
N CYS A 75 -1.17 1.25 3.52
CA CYS A 75 -1.77 2.33 4.33
C CYS A 75 -1.94 1.94 5.80
N GLY A 76 -1.98 2.92 6.71
CA GLY A 76 -2.06 2.70 8.17
C GLY A 76 -3.46 2.39 8.71
N ASN A 77 -4.19 1.44 8.11
CA ASN A 77 -5.53 1.06 8.54
C ASN A 77 -5.84 -0.45 8.42
N ASP A 78 -6.92 -0.86 9.07
CA ASP A 78 -7.52 -2.21 9.07
C ASP A 78 -8.70 -2.33 8.09
N GLY A 79 -8.86 -1.38 7.15
CA GLY A 79 -9.93 -1.35 6.15
C GLY A 79 -9.94 -2.57 5.22
N TYR A 80 -8.81 -3.27 5.12
CA TYR A 80 -8.68 -4.54 4.40
C TYR A 80 -9.67 -5.61 4.89
N LEU A 81 -10.11 -5.54 6.16
CA LEU A 81 -11.13 -6.46 6.69
C LEU A 81 -12.47 -6.35 5.97
N SER A 82 -12.76 -5.22 5.30
CA SER A 82 -13.98 -5.08 4.49
C SER A 82 -14.00 -5.94 3.23
N LEU A 83 -12.84 -6.47 2.82
CA LEU A 83 -12.70 -7.31 1.62
C LEU A 83 -13.11 -8.76 1.89
N ILE A 84 -13.03 -9.22 3.14
CA ILE A 84 -13.22 -10.62 3.51
C ILE A 84 -14.37 -10.79 4.51
N SER A 85 -14.88 -12.02 4.63
CA SER A 85 -15.87 -12.38 5.66
C SER A 85 -15.18 -13.17 6.76
N LEU A 86 -15.32 -12.75 8.02
CA LEU A 86 -14.76 -13.47 9.16
C LEU A 86 -15.73 -14.57 9.66
N PRO A 87 -15.23 -15.64 10.31
CA PRO A 87 -13.82 -15.89 10.64
C PRO A 87 -13.01 -16.46 9.46
N GLU A 88 -11.77 -16.00 9.32
CA GLU A 88 -10.78 -16.56 8.39
C GLU A 88 -9.61 -17.13 9.18
N SER A 89 -9.11 -18.31 8.79
CA SER A 89 -7.96 -18.93 9.47
C SER A 89 -6.64 -18.21 9.16
N ASP A 90 -6.54 -17.59 7.99
CA ASP A 90 -5.41 -16.73 7.63
C ASP A 90 -5.90 -15.48 6.87
N PRO A 91 -6.30 -14.42 7.60
CA PRO A 91 -6.81 -13.20 6.99
C PRO A 91 -5.85 -12.56 5.98
N VAL A 92 -4.52 -12.67 6.20
CA VAL A 92 -3.51 -12.13 5.28
C VAL A 92 -3.59 -12.80 3.91
N LYS A 93 -3.70 -14.14 3.91
CA LYS A 93 -3.85 -14.91 2.66
C LYS A 93 -5.19 -14.61 1.99
N ALA A 94 -6.28 -14.64 2.75
CA ALA A 94 -7.63 -14.38 2.23
C ALA A 94 -7.76 -12.99 1.60
N ILE A 95 -7.17 -11.96 2.23
CA ILE A 95 -7.15 -10.59 1.69
C ILE A 95 -6.36 -10.54 0.38
N ASN A 96 -5.17 -11.15 0.32
CA ASN A 96 -4.38 -11.16 -0.92
C ASN A 96 -5.08 -11.93 -2.06
N GLU A 97 -5.78 -13.02 -1.76
CA GLU A 97 -6.62 -13.75 -2.73
C GLU A 97 -7.74 -12.84 -3.23
N ARG A 98 -8.48 -12.21 -2.31
CA ARG A 98 -9.58 -11.33 -2.67
C ARG A 98 -9.13 -10.11 -3.49
N VAL A 99 -7.99 -9.53 -3.18
CA VAL A 99 -7.42 -8.41 -3.95
C VAL A 99 -7.13 -8.84 -5.38
N ARG A 100 -6.56 -10.04 -5.59
CA ARG A 100 -6.32 -10.55 -6.95
C ARG A 100 -7.62 -10.73 -7.71
N ASP A 101 -8.64 -11.33 -7.08
CA ASP A 101 -9.96 -11.48 -7.69
C ASP A 101 -10.54 -10.11 -8.11
N LEU A 102 -10.46 -9.10 -7.24
CA LEU A 102 -10.94 -7.75 -7.55
C LEU A 102 -10.18 -7.13 -8.73
N LEU A 103 -8.85 -7.28 -8.79
CA LEU A 103 -8.06 -6.79 -9.92
C LEU A 103 -8.35 -7.51 -11.23
N GLU A 104 -8.88 -8.73 -11.19
CA GLU A 104 -9.35 -9.46 -12.38
C GLU A 104 -10.76 -9.01 -12.77
N THR A 105 -11.68 -8.90 -11.80
CA THR A 105 -13.11 -8.63 -12.06
C THR A 105 -13.49 -7.16 -12.11
N GLY A 106 -12.56 -6.22 -11.95
CA GLY A 106 -12.81 -4.79 -12.08
C GLY A 106 -13.26 -4.10 -10.79
N GLY A 107 -12.73 -4.52 -9.65
CA GLY A 107 -12.99 -3.95 -8.32
C GLY A 107 -11.97 -2.90 -7.89
N GLU A 108 -11.37 -2.16 -8.83
CA GLU A 108 -10.35 -1.17 -8.51
C GLU A 108 -10.89 0.02 -7.67
N ASP A 109 -12.19 0.30 -7.72
CA ASP A 109 -12.87 1.28 -6.87
C ASP A 109 -12.87 0.86 -5.40
N GLN A 110 -13.23 -0.39 -5.11
CA GLN A 110 -13.19 -0.94 -3.76
C GLN A 110 -11.75 -0.98 -3.22
N LEU A 111 -10.79 -1.33 -4.07
CA LEU A 111 -9.38 -1.32 -3.71
C LEU A 111 -8.87 0.10 -3.45
N TRP A 112 -9.31 1.08 -4.25
CA TRP A 112 -9.00 2.47 -4.01
C TRP A 112 -9.48 2.93 -2.62
N ASP A 113 -10.72 2.60 -2.25
CA ASP A 113 -11.28 2.99 -0.95
C ASP A 113 -10.47 2.42 0.23
N VAL A 114 -10.07 1.14 0.15
CA VAL A 114 -9.25 0.50 1.20
C VAL A 114 -7.83 1.09 1.23
N LEU A 115 -7.17 1.16 0.08
CA LEU A 115 -5.76 1.53 -0.03
C LEU A 115 -5.53 3.04 0.16
N SER A 116 -6.55 3.87 -0.03
CA SER A 116 -6.47 5.32 0.18
C SER A 116 -6.88 5.76 1.60
N GLY A 117 -7.34 4.83 2.45
CA GLY A 117 -7.84 5.13 3.78
C GLY A 117 -6.80 5.81 4.70
N PRO A 118 -7.25 6.66 5.64
CA PRO A 118 -6.37 7.43 6.51
C PRO A 118 -5.58 6.53 7.47
N ASN A 119 -4.48 7.04 8.02
CA ASN A 119 -3.73 6.37 9.09
C ASN A 119 -4.50 6.42 10.42
N VAL A 120 -5.40 5.46 10.64
CA VAL A 120 -6.16 5.32 11.90
C VAL A 120 -5.31 4.74 13.03
N PHE A 121 -4.25 3.98 12.71
CA PHE A 121 -3.37 3.38 13.71
C PHE A 121 -2.52 4.38 14.49
N ALA A 122 -2.48 5.65 14.08
CA ALA A 122 -1.83 6.70 14.85
C ALA A 122 -2.63 7.11 16.12
N THR A 123 -3.95 6.93 16.11
CA THR A 123 -4.84 7.47 17.14
C THR A 123 -5.81 6.43 17.73
N GLN A 124 -5.97 5.27 17.10
CA GLN A 124 -6.92 4.22 17.51
C GLN A 124 -6.19 2.92 17.88
N PRO A 125 -5.59 2.85 19.09
CA PRO A 125 -4.81 1.68 19.52
C PRO A 125 -5.64 0.40 19.56
N GLU A 126 -6.94 0.45 19.93
CA GLU A 126 -7.76 -0.77 20.00
C GLU A 126 -7.95 -1.42 18.63
N ARG A 127 -8.08 -0.60 17.57
CA ARG A 127 -8.16 -1.10 16.18
C ARG A 127 -6.84 -1.71 15.74
N LEU A 128 -5.72 -1.07 16.07
CA LEU A 128 -4.39 -1.63 15.80
C LEU A 128 -4.22 -2.98 16.52
N GLU A 129 -4.59 -3.08 17.80
CA GLU A 129 -4.45 -4.31 18.57
C GLU A 129 -5.29 -5.44 18.00
N ARG A 130 -6.56 -5.18 17.66
CA ARG A 130 -7.43 -6.15 16.99
C ARG A 130 -6.85 -6.58 15.64
N TRP A 131 -6.32 -5.64 14.86
CA TRP A 131 -5.73 -5.94 13.56
C TRP A 131 -4.49 -6.84 13.68
N LEU A 132 -3.62 -6.55 14.64
CA LEU A 132 -2.45 -7.36 14.94
C LEU A 132 -2.84 -8.76 15.43
N GLU A 133 -3.86 -8.86 16.30
CA GLU A 133 -4.38 -10.14 16.77
C GLU A 133 -4.93 -10.99 15.61
N LEU A 134 -5.84 -10.44 14.81
CA LEU A 134 -6.47 -11.15 13.68
C LEU A 134 -5.45 -11.61 12.64
N THR A 135 -4.42 -10.80 12.38
CA THR A 135 -3.38 -11.15 11.40
C THR A 135 -2.26 -12.01 11.99
N GLY A 136 -2.29 -12.32 13.30
CA GLY A 136 -1.23 -13.04 14.00
C GLY A 136 0.09 -12.27 14.02
N SER A 137 0.04 -10.95 14.00
CA SER A 137 1.19 -10.04 13.86
C SER A 137 1.57 -9.40 15.20
N ARG A 138 2.83 -8.98 15.36
CA ARG A 138 3.30 -8.23 16.53
C ARG A 138 3.40 -6.73 16.29
N ARG A 139 3.53 -6.34 15.03
CA ARG A 139 3.61 -4.94 14.58
C ARG A 139 3.23 -4.82 13.10
N VAL A 140 2.89 -3.61 12.68
CA VAL A 140 2.60 -3.26 11.29
C VAL A 140 3.51 -2.14 10.81
N VAL A 141 3.97 -2.26 9.56
CA VAL A 141 4.78 -1.28 8.84
C VAL A 141 4.00 -0.84 7.62
N PHE A 142 3.90 0.47 7.42
CA PHE A 142 3.10 1.04 6.34
C PHE A 142 3.65 2.39 5.85
N GLY A 143 3.03 2.92 4.81
CA GLY A 143 3.27 4.25 4.25
C GLY A 143 1.98 5.03 4.02
N HIS A 144 1.81 5.57 2.81
CA HIS A 144 0.64 6.30 2.30
C HIS A 144 0.32 7.65 2.96
N THR A 145 0.56 7.81 4.26
CA THR A 145 0.31 9.07 4.99
C THR A 145 1.64 9.76 5.30
N PRO A 146 2.07 10.77 4.53
CA PRO A 146 3.35 11.42 4.73
C PRO A 146 3.48 12.06 6.11
N HIS A 147 4.68 12.00 6.67
CA HIS A 147 5.06 12.69 7.89
C HIS A 147 6.33 13.52 7.74
N ARG A 148 6.61 14.38 8.72
CA ARG A 148 7.78 15.27 8.72
C ARG A 148 8.88 14.89 9.70
N GLY A 149 8.71 13.78 10.42
CA GLY A 149 9.74 13.24 11.31
C GLY A 149 11.02 12.91 10.54
N ALA A 150 12.17 13.06 11.19
CA ALA A 150 13.48 12.76 10.58
C ALA A 150 13.79 11.26 10.44
N ALA A 151 12.93 10.42 11.02
CA ALA A 151 12.99 8.96 11.01
C ALA A 151 11.55 8.42 10.90
N PRO A 152 11.37 7.11 10.63
CA PRO A 152 10.05 6.49 10.56
C PRO A 152 9.23 6.78 11.83
N MET A 153 8.00 7.22 11.65
CA MET A 153 7.11 7.54 12.78
C MET A 153 6.65 6.26 13.46
N ARG A 154 6.88 6.17 14.78
CA ARG A 154 6.44 5.04 15.59
C ARG A 154 5.21 5.43 16.41
N TYR A 155 4.23 4.55 16.43
CA TYR A 155 3.02 4.68 17.23
C TYR A 155 2.92 3.52 18.21
N HIS A 156 2.31 3.78 19.37
CA HIS A 156 1.97 2.78 20.38
C HIS A 156 3.12 1.81 20.73
N GLY A 157 4.29 2.39 21.06
CA GLY A 157 5.48 1.59 21.41
C GLY A 157 6.12 0.85 20.23
N GLY A 158 5.85 1.26 18.98
CA GLY A 158 6.40 0.61 17.79
C GLY A 158 5.53 -0.52 17.23
N LYS A 159 4.32 -0.74 17.77
CA LYS A 159 3.33 -1.65 17.19
C LYS A 159 2.88 -1.21 15.80
N ALA A 160 2.98 0.08 15.48
CA ALA A 160 2.72 0.64 14.17
C ALA A 160 3.87 1.57 13.77
N ILE A 161 4.41 1.40 12.56
CA ILE A 161 5.56 2.17 12.07
C ILE A 161 5.27 2.67 10.65
N ASN A 162 5.32 3.99 10.46
CA ASN A 162 5.12 4.64 9.18
C ASN A 162 6.47 5.04 8.57
N PHE A 163 6.74 4.56 7.35
CA PHE A 163 7.93 4.86 6.55
C PHE A 163 7.62 5.85 5.39
N ASP A 164 6.52 6.59 5.45
CA ASP A 164 6.24 7.64 4.46
C ASP A 164 6.76 9.00 4.93
N GLY A 165 8.01 9.30 4.55
CA GLY A 165 8.65 10.60 4.76
C GLY A 165 8.29 11.64 3.70
N GLY A 166 7.35 11.34 2.79
CA GLY A 166 6.95 12.23 1.71
C GLY A 166 7.98 12.31 0.59
N LEU A 167 8.46 11.18 0.08
CA LEU A 167 9.37 11.14 -1.09
C LEU A 167 8.69 11.60 -2.38
N SER A 168 7.36 11.52 -2.46
CA SER A 168 6.60 11.94 -3.64
C SER A 168 6.67 13.45 -3.84
N ARG A 169 6.91 13.86 -5.08
CA ARG A 169 6.95 15.27 -5.50
C ARG A 169 5.62 15.76 -6.09
N SER A 170 4.62 14.89 -6.20
CA SER A 170 3.34 15.21 -6.87
C SER A 170 2.35 15.99 -5.98
N HIS A 171 2.50 15.92 -4.65
CA HIS A 171 1.68 16.73 -3.75
C HIS A 171 2.14 18.19 -3.75
N ARG A 172 1.23 19.11 -4.10
CA ARG A 172 1.37 20.56 -4.31
C ARG A 172 1.90 21.41 -3.14
N LEU A 173 2.50 20.80 -2.12
CA LEU A 173 3.15 21.51 -1.03
C LEU A 173 4.62 21.11 -1.05
N HIS A 174 5.43 21.88 -1.79
CA HIS A 174 6.89 21.89 -1.72
C HIS A 174 7.38 22.36 -0.33
N GLN A 175 6.95 21.69 0.73
CA GLN A 175 7.58 21.79 2.03
C GLN A 175 8.67 20.72 2.07
N ARG A 176 9.88 21.08 2.51
CA ARG A 176 11.03 20.17 2.63
C ARG A 176 10.55 18.79 3.08
N GLY A 177 10.62 17.82 2.18
CA GLY A 177 10.36 16.42 2.51
C GLY A 177 11.25 16.00 3.67
N ALA A 178 10.79 15.04 4.46
CA ALA A 178 11.64 14.46 5.49
C ALA A 178 12.94 13.95 4.86
N PRO A 179 14.05 13.88 5.61
CA PRO A 179 15.29 13.30 5.10
C PRO A 179 15.03 11.85 4.65
N ALA A 180 15.81 11.34 3.69
CA ALA A 180 15.57 10.02 3.09
C ALA A 180 15.46 8.87 4.11
N GLN A 181 16.14 9.02 5.26
CA GLN A 181 16.09 8.09 6.39
C GLN A 181 14.68 7.93 7.00
N ALA A 182 13.79 8.88 6.79
CA ALA A 182 12.39 8.78 7.16
C ALA A 182 11.60 7.76 6.32
N SER A 183 12.12 7.38 5.15
CA SER A 183 11.46 6.44 4.23
C SER A 183 12.30 5.22 3.86
N VAL A 184 13.61 5.31 4.06
CA VAL A 184 14.53 4.21 3.77
C VAL A 184 15.41 4.00 5.00
N GLY A 185 15.26 2.85 5.63
CA GLY A 185 16.04 2.49 6.79
C GLY A 185 15.82 1.03 7.17
N PRO A 186 16.66 0.49 8.06
CA PRO A 186 16.42 -0.84 8.61
C PRO A 186 15.07 -0.84 9.35
N LEU A 187 14.39 -1.98 9.30
CA LEU A 187 13.30 -2.23 10.21
C LEU A 187 13.88 -2.25 11.63
N PRO A 188 13.40 -1.39 12.53
CA PRO A 188 13.94 -1.37 13.89
C PRO A 188 13.59 -2.66 14.62
N ASP A 189 14.33 -2.97 15.67
CA ASP A 189 14.01 -4.10 16.56
C ASP A 189 12.65 -3.93 17.24
#